data_AF-A0A9X1TX51-F1
#
_entry.id   AF-A0A9X1TX51-F1
#
_cell.length_a   1.000
_cell.length_b   1.000
_cell.length_c   1.000
_cell.angle_alpha   90.00
_cell.angle_beta   90.00
_cell.angle_gamma   90.00
#
_symmetry.space_group_name_H-M   'P 1'
#
loop_
_entity.id
_entity.type
_entity.pdbx_description
1 polymer ?
#
loop_
_entity_poly.entity_id
_entity_poly.type
_entity_poly.pdbx_seq_one_letter_code
_entity_poly.pdbx_strand_id
1 'polypeptide(L)'
;MTNRLPLIVVVLLLAACGRTAELAPPAGKALPQKPALASQPLTAEQLLELPPQADPDRVDELNKKGAARQSDRFDMPPPDGVAAPPPVGSQQPSTPSTTGPDNQDEPRR
;
A
#
# COMPACT_ATOMS: atom_id res chain seq x y z
N MET A 1 11.46 18.85 42.48
CA MET A 1 11.75 17.80 41.46
C MET A 1 10.86 16.54 41.62
N THR A 2 9.94 16.51 42.59
CA THR A 2 9.08 15.36 42.92
C THR A 2 7.77 15.26 42.12
N ASN A 3 7.31 16.33 41.46
CA ASN A 3 6.04 16.34 40.72
C ASN A 3 6.07 15.67 39.34
N ARG A 4 7.24 15.23 38.86
CA ARG A 4 7.38 14.53 37.56
C ARG A 4 7.16 13.03 37.68
N LEU A 5 7.18 12.48 38.91
CA LEU A 5 7.02 11.06 39.18
C LEU A 5 5.72 10.45 38.59
N PRO A 6 4.53 11.04 38.77
CA PRO A 6 3.31 10.50 38.16
C PRO A 6 3.35 10.48 36.63
N LEU A 7 3.93 11.49 35.99
CA LEU A 7 4.07 11.54 34.53
C LEU A 7 4.94 10.39 34.01
N ILE A 8 6.05 10.08 34.69
CA ILE A 8 6.97 9.01 34.30
C ILE A 8 6.29 7.64 34.42
N VAL A 9 5.53 7.41 35.49
CA VAL A 9 4.80 6.15 35.69
C VAL A 9 3.75 5.93 34.60
N VAL A 10 3.03 6.99 34.22
CA VAL A 10 2.05 6.93 33.11
C VAL A 10 2.76 6.56 31.80
N VAL A 11 3.86 7.22 31.46
CA VAL A 11 4.61 6.92 30.22
C VAL A 11 5.12 5.47 30.19
N LEU A 12 5.58 4.93 31.32
CA LEU A 12 6.03 3.53 31.40
C LEU A 12 4.88 2.53 31.22
N LEU A 13 3.69 2.83 31.77
CA LEU A 13 2.50 1.99 31.57
C LEU A 13 2.04 1.95 30.11
N LEU A 14 2.09 3.09 29.40
CA LEU A 14 1.73 3.14 27.98
C LEU A 14 2.74 2.38 27.09
N ALA A 15 4.02 2.38 27.46
CA ALA A 15 5.07 1.69 26.70
C ALA A 15 5.04 0.15 26.87
N ALA A 16 4.33 -0.39 27.87
CA ALA A 16 4.36 -1.82 28.20
C ALA A 16 3.57 -2.72 27.23
N CYS A 17 2.65 -2.17 26.43
CA CYS A 17 1.75 -2.96 25.57
C CYS A 17 2.28 -3.30 24.15
N GLY A 18 3.54 -2.99 23.83
CA GLY A 18 4.06 -3.07 22.46
C GLY A 18 5.20 -4.06 22.23
N ARG A 19 5.38 -5.09 23.06
CA ARG A 19 6.51 -6.03 22.94
C ARG A 19 6.44 -6.81 21.61
N THR A 20 7.39 -6.56 20.71
CA THR A 20 7.62 -7.38 19.51
C THR A 20 8.67 -8.44 19.82
N ALA A 21 8.31 -9.70 19.74
CA ALA A 21 9.22 -10.84 19.85
C ALA A 21 8.77 -11.92 18.84
N GLU A 22 9.66 -12.86 18.52
CA GLU A 22 9.27 -14.03 17.72
C GLU A 22 8.05 -14.71 18.34
N LEU A 23 7.01 -14.95 17.56
CA LEU A 23 5.83 -15.67 18.04
C LEU A 23 6.13 -17.16 18.06
N ALA A 24 6.13 -17.74 19.26
CA ALA A 24 6.15 -19.18 19.46
C ALA A 24 4.78 -19.68 19.94
N PRO A 25 4.36 -20.90 19.56
CA PRO A 25 3.19 -21.52 20.14
C PRO A 25 3.32 -21.61 21.68
N PRO A 26 2.21 -21.60 22.42
CA PRO A 26 2.24 -21.81 23.86
C PRO A 26 2.92 -23.14 24.20
N ALA A 27 3.55 -23.23 25.37
CA ALA A 27 4.26 -24.44 25.78
C ALA A 27 3.37 -25.70 25.66
N GLY A 28 3.91 -26.73 24.98
CA GLY A 28 3.24 -28.01 24.72
C GLY A 28 2.26 -28.00 23.55
N LYS A 29 2.15 -26.91 22.78
CA LYS A 29 1.30 -26.83 21.58
C LYS A 29 2.21 -26.84 20.35
N ALA A 30 1.81 -27.61 19.34
CA ALA A 30 2.49 -27.64 18.05
C ALA A 30 1.87 -26.60 17.09
N LEU A 31 2.60 -26.28 16.02
CA LEU A 31 2.05 -25.53 14.91
C LEU A 31 0.85 -26.27 14.28
N PRO A 32 -0.05 -25.56 13.59
CA PRO A 32 -1.15 -26.17 12.84
C PRO A 32 -0.65 -27.25 11.89
N GLN A 33 -1.50 -28.24 11.63
CA GLN A 33 -1.19 -29.28 10.65
C GLN A 33 -1.02 -28.68 9.25
N LYS A 34 -0.18 -29.33 8.46
CA LYS A 34 0.13 -28.92 7.09
C LYS A 34 -1.15 -28.76 6.25
N PRO A 35 -1.28 -27.70 5.44
CA PRO A 35 -2.34 -27.59 4.42
C PRO A 35 -2.34 -28.79 3.48
N ALA A 36 -3.51 -29.16 2.97
CA ALA A 36 -3.68 -30.37 2.14
C ALA A 36 -2.67 -30.46 0.98
N LEU A 37 -2.41 -29.33 0.30
CA LEU A 37 -1.58 -29.26 -0.90
C LEU A 37 -0.10 -28.91 -0.65
N ALA A 38 0.31 -28.57 0.57
CA ALA A 38 1.70 -28.24 0.85
C ALA A 38 2.56 -29.51 0.91
N SER A 39 3.87 -29.46 0.68
CA SER A 39 4.72 -30.65 0.86
C SER A 39 5.20 -30.82 2.30
N GLN A 40 5.35 -29.71 3.02
CA GLN A 40 5.84 -29.63 4.40
C GLN A 40 5.01 -28.64 5.23
N PRO A 41 4.98 -28.74 6.56
CA PRO A 41 4.31 -27.75 7.42
C PRO A 41 4.93 -26.36 7.27
N LEU A 42 4.09 -25.32 7.39
CA LEU A 42 4.52 -23.92 7.29
C LEU A 42 5.26 -23.50 8.57
N THR A 43 6.22 -22.59 8.44
CA THR A 43 6.87 -21.94 9.58
C THR A 43 5.97 -20.88 10.22
N ALA A 44 6.34 -20.36 11.39
CA ALA A 44 5.54 -19.34 12.08
C ALA A 44 5.37 -18.07 11.23
N GLU A 45 6.44 -17.67 10.55
CA GLU A 45 6.50 -16.48 9.69
C GLU A 45 5.58 -16.64 8.48
N GLN A 46 5.58 -17.82 7.85
CA GLN A 46 4.72 -18.13 6.70
C GLN A 46 3.23 -18.17 7.07
N LEU A 47 2.89 -18.51 8.31
CA LEU A 47 1.50 -18.48 8.80
C LEU A 47 1.01 -17.07 9.12
N LEU A 48 1.92 -16.13 9.37
CA LEU A 48 1.64 -14.72 9.61
C LEU A 48 1.56 -13.90 8.30
N GLU A 49 2.07 -14.46 7.20
CA GLU A 49 2.00 -13.82 5.89
C GLU A 49 0.55 -13.80 5.37
N LEU A 50 0.09 -12.63 4.96
CA LEU A 50 -1.26 -12.49 4.40
C LEU A 50 -1.30 -13.17 3.03
N PRO A 51 -2.24 -14.09 2.79
CA PRO A 51 -2.40 -14.65 1.47
C PRO A 51 -3.02 -13.61 0.51
N PRO A 52 -2.84 -13.77 -0.81
CA PRO A 52 -3.35 -12.81 -1.79
C PRO A 52 -4.88 -12.66 -1.77
N GLN A 53 -5.61 -13.68 -1.34
CA GLN A 53 -7.06 -13.59 -1.13
C GLN A 53 -7.47 -12.75 0.11
N ALA A 54 -6.58 -12.55 1.08
CA ALA A 54 -6.86 -11.75 2.28
C ALA A 54 -6.55 -10.26 2.08
N ASP A 55 -5.57 -9.93 1.24
CA ASP A 55 -5.25 -8.56 0.82
C ASP A 55 -5.05 -8.52 -0.70
N PRO A 56 -6.15 -8.56 -1.48
CA PRO A 56 -6.07 -8.53 -2.93
C PRO A 56 -5.62 -7.15 -3.41
N ASP A 57 -4.76 -7.14 -4.42
CA ASP A 57 -4.38 -5.89 -5.07
C ASP A 57 -5.59 -5.29 -5.79
N ARG A 58 -5.99 -4.06 -5.42
CA ARG A 58 -7.11 -3.38 -6.07
C ARG A 58 -6.56 -2.38 -7.11
N VAL A 59 -7.11 -2.44 -8.31
CA VAL A 59 -6.63 -1.67 -9.48
C VAL A 59 -7.19 -0.24 -9.49
N ASP A 60 -8.24 0.01 -8.72
CA ASP A 60 -8.99 1.25 -8.59
C ASP A 60 -8.69 2.01 -7.29
N GLU A 61 -7.67 1.58 -6.54
CA GLU A 61 -7.20 2.29 -5.36
C GLU A 61 -6.76 3.71 -5.70
N LEU A 62 -7.54 4.71 -5.30
CA LEU A 62 -7.15 6.12 -5.43
C LEU A 62 -5.86 6.47 -4.66
N ASN A 63 -5.41 5.60 -3.75
CA ASN A 63 -4.16 5.74 -3.00
C ASN A 63 -2.93 5.29 -3.82
N LYS A 64 -3.09 4.42 -4.83
CA LYS A 64 -2.01 3.93 -5.71
C LYS A 64 -1.91 4.72 -7.01
N LYS A 65 -2.10 6.05 -6.95
CA LYS A 65 -1.95 6.92 -8.13
C LYS A 65 -0.51 6.84 -8.66
N GLY A 66 -0.34 6.20 -9.82
CA GLY A 66 0.77 6.51 -10.74
C GLY A 66 1.93 5.51 -10.81
N ALA A 67 1.69 4.20 -10.84
CA ALA A 67 2.70 3.30 -11.38
C ALA A 67 2.95 3.65 -12.87
N ALA A 68 4.22 3.78 -13.26
CA ALA A 68 4.59 4.03 -14.66
C ALA A 68 4.09 2.87 -15.53
N ARG A 69 3.22 3.16 -16.50
CA ARG A 69 2.72 2.15 -17.44
C ARG A 69 3.83 1.83 -18.44
N GLN A 70 3.98 0.54 -18.76
CA GLN A 70 4.83 0.11 -19.87
C GLN A 70 4.35 0.76 -21.17
N SER A 71 5.28 1.08 -22.07
CA SER A 71 4.94 1.56 -23.42
C SER A 71 4.05 0.54 -24.14
N ASP A 72 2.95 1.00 -24.73
CA ASP A 72 2.04 0.12 -25.47
C ASP A 72 2.75 -0.44 -26.72
N ARG A 73 2.78 -1.77 -26.82
CA ARG A 73 3.39 -2.46 -27.96
C ARG A 73 2.63 -2.20 -29.27
N PHE A 74 1.37 -1.80 -29.18
CA PHE A 74 0.50 -1.54 -30.31
C PHE A 74 0.44 -0.06 -30.71
N ASP A 75 1.20 0.81 -30.03
CA ASP A 75 1.40 2.20 -30.44
C ASP A 75 2.39 2.29 -31.62
N MET A 76 2.09 1.54 -32.67
CA MET A 76 2.83 1.56 -33.93
C MET A 76 2.09 2.50 -34.91
N PRO A 77 2.81 3.32 -35.69
CA PRO A 77 2.19 4.12 -36.73
C PRO A 77 1.55 3.22 -37.80
N PRO A 78 0.50 3.70 -38.48
CA PRO A 78 -0.10 2.98 -39.59
C PRO A 78 0.92 2.77 -40.74
N PRO A 79 0.65 1.82 -41.67
CA PRO A 79 1.65 1.32 -42.63
C PRO A 79 2.21 2.38 -43.59
N ASP A 80 1.50 3.49 -43.78
CA ASP A 80 1.86 4.65 -44.58
C ASP A 80 2.76 5.65 -43.82
N GLY A 81 3.10 5.37 -42.55
CA GLY A 81 4.05 6.13 -41.76
C GLY A 81 3.53 7.45 -41.20
N VAL A 82 2.27 7.80 -41.44
CA VAL A 82 1.62 8.99 -40.90
C VAL A 82 0.96 8.65 -39.57
N ALA A 83 1.49 9.19 -38.45
CA ALA A 83 0.85 9.01 -37.14
C ALA A 83 -0.62 9.45 -37.21
N ALA A 84 -1.52 8.66 -36.62
CA ALA A 84 -2.93 9.02 -36.56
C ALA A 84 -3.09 10.39 -35.89
N PRO A 85 -4.00 11.26 -36.37
CA PRO A 85 -4.24 12.54 -35.72
C PRO A 85 -4.67 12.29 -34.27
N PRO A 86 -4.12 13.02 -33.29
CA PRO A 86 -4.44 12.81 -31.90
C PRO A 86 -5.96 12.97 -31.68
N PRO A 87 -6.58 12.18 -30.79
CA PRO A 87 -8.01 12.28 -30.55
C PRO A 87 -8.35 13.70 -30.09
N VAL A 88 -9.41 14.28 -30.66
CA VAL A 88 -9.90 15.62 -30.33
C VAL A 88 -10.22 15.66 -28.83
N GLY A 89 -9.35 16.33 -28.06
CA GLY A 89 -9.39 16.34 -26.59
C GLY A 89 -8.06 16.01 -25.89
N SER A 90 -7.04 15.54 -26.63
CA SER A 90 -5.72 15.20 -26.08
C SER A 90 -4.69 16.35 -26.13
N GLN A 91 -5.13 17.58 -26.38
CA GLN A 91 -4.29 18.76 -26.15
C GLN A 91 -4.20 19.03 -24.65
N GLN A 92 -3.37 18.27 -23.95
CA GLN A 92 -2.93 18.62 -22.61
C GLN A 92 -1.86 19.73 -22.76
N PRO A 93 -2.11 20.97 -22.34
CA PRO A 93 -1.09 22.00 -22.34
C PRO A 93 -0.02 21.60 -21.33
N SER A 94 1.25 21.69 -21.72
CA SER A 94 2.39 21.56 -20.84
C SER A 94 2.52 22.82 -19.96
N THR A 95 1.66 22.92 -18.94
CA THR A 95 1.86 23.85 -17.82
C THR A 95 1.94 23.06 -16.52
N PRO A 96 2.82 23.43 -15.58
CA PRO A 96 2.82 22.82 -14.25
C PRO A 96 1.62 23.36 -13.47
N SER A 97 0.44 22.77 -13.68
CA SER A 97 -0.76 23.10 -12.92
C SER A 97 -0.83 22.21 -11.68
N THR A 98 -0.52 22.82 -10.54
CA THR A 98 -0.99 22.38 -9.24
C THR A 98 -2.53 22.37 -9.23
N THR A 99 -3.13 21.52 -8.39
CA THR A 99 -4.55 21.52 -7.98
C THR A 99 -5.49 20.56 -8.73
N GLY A 100 -5.94 19.53 -8.00
CA GLY A 100 -7.06 18.66 -8.33
C GLY A 100 -8.42 19.28 -7.93
N PRO A 101 -9.53 18.52 -7.94
CA PRO A 101 -10.89 19.03 -8.17
C PRO A 101 -11.55 19.84 -7.04
N ASP A 102 -10.82 20.20 -5.99
CA ASP A 102 -11.32 21.13 -4.98
C ASP A 102 -10.84 22.55 -5.29
N ASN A 103 -11.75 23.34 -5.88
CA ASN A 103 -11.66 24.80 -5.96
C ASN A 103 -11.73 25.38 -4.54
N GLN A 104 -10.60 25.39 -3.82
CA GLN A 104 -10.48 26.02 -2.49
C GLN A 104 -9.66 27.32 -2.50
N ASP A 105 -9.34 27.87 -3.69
CA ASP A 105 -8.67 29.16 -3.82
C ASP A 105 -9.66 30.28 -4.22
N GLU A 106 -10.66 30.55 -3.37
CA GLU A 106 -11.22 31.90 -3.26
C GLU A 106 -10.63 32.57 -2.01
N PRO A 107 -10.04 33.77 -2.12
CA PRO A 107 -9.58 34.50 -0.94
C PRO A 107 -10.80 34.98 -0.15
N ARG A 108 -11.09 34.34 0.99
CA ARG A 108 -11.94 34.95 2.03
C ARG A 108 -11.37 36.33 2.36
N ARG A 109 -12.15 37.38 2.09
CA ARG A 109 -12.01 38.69 2.75
C ARG A 109 -12.80 38.72 4.04
#